data_AF-A0A3D5J3P1-F1
#
_entry.id   AF-A0A3D5J3P1-F1
#
_cell.length_a   1.000
_cell.length_b   1.000
_cell.length_c   1.000
_cell.angle_alpha   90.00
_cell.angle_beta   90.00
_cell.angle_gamma   90.00
#
_symmetry.space_group_name_H-M   'P 1'
#
loop_
_entity.id
_entity.type
_entity.pdbx_description
1 polymer ?
#
loop_
_entity_poly.entity_id
_entity_poly.type
_entity_poly.pdbx_seq_one_letter_code
_entity_poly.pdbx_strand_id
1 'polypeptide(L)'
;MKIEVNITKEPTKEPTKEPISFEIVDMSKRKYSEVKIYIPKKKGRKSVAPGDKWYAYFYWRDPETGKMNIKCKYYRGINQKKTVAEREEVAKAYQRSYQMLLEQEWCYYSLCFS
;
A
#
# COMPACT_ATOMS: atom_id res chain seq x y z
N MET A 1 -13.55 -53.54 40.70
CA MET A 1 -13.25 -52.67 39.54
C MET A 1 -11.93 -51.98 39.81
N LYS A 2 -10.90 -52.19 38.97
CA LYS A 2 -9.63 -51.46 39.04
C LYS A 2 -9.77 -50.21 38.20
N ILE A 3 -9.38 -49.06 38.74
CA ILE A 3 -9.25 -47.81 37.98
C ILE A 3 -7.77 -47.44 38.01
N GLU A 4 -7.24 -47.32 36.80
CA GLU A 4 -5.88 -47.01 36.36
C GLU A 4 -6.15 -46.11 35.13
N VAL A 5 -5.52 -44.96 34.83
CA VAL A 5 -4.29 -44.27 35.24
C VAL A 5 -4.37 -42.82 34.67
N ASN A 6 -3.48 -41.92 35.09
CA ASN A 6 -2.57 -41.10 34.24
C ASN A 6 -2.45 -39.62 34.66
N ILE A 7 -1.36 -39.32 35.35
CA ILE A 7 -0.81 -37.98 35.51
C ILE A 7 -0.04 -37.66 34.23
N THR A 8 -0.35 -36.55 33.55
CA THR A 8 0.54 -36.02 32.50
C THR A 8 0.64 -34.50 32.54
N LYS A 9 1.71 -34.05 33.22
CA LYS A 9 2.62 -32.93 32.94
C LYS A 9 2.01 -31.59 32.48
N GLU A 10 2.09 -30.59 33.35
CA GLU A 10 2.03 -29.17 33.00
C GLU A 10 3.07 -28.83 31.90
N PRO A 11 2.75 -27.99 30.92
CA PRO A 11 3.71 -27.56 29.92
C PRO A 11 4.64 -26.51 30.54
N THR A 12 5.83 -26.93 30.97
CA THR A 12 6.99 -26.06 31.18
C THR A 12 7.41 -25.45 29.84
N LYS A 13 6.90 -24.26 29.50
CA LYS A 13 7.51 -23.40 28.50
C LYS A 13 8.36 -22.36 29.21
N GLU A 14 9.66 -22.61 29.27
CA GLU A 14 10.63 -21.59 29.67
C GLU A 14 10.53 -20.38 28.72
N PRO A 15 10.61 -19.13 29.21
CA PRO A 15 10.64 -17.97 28.35
C PRO A 15 11.96 -17.95 27.58
N THR A 16 11.88 -18.20 26.29
CA THR A 16 13.03 -18.19 25.37
C THR A 16 13.67 -16.81 25.38
N LYS A 17 14.91 -16.71 25.91
CA LYS A 17 15.72 -15.47 25.99
C LYS A 17 16.30 -15.08 24.63
N GLU A 18 15.51 -15.14 23.56
CA GLU A 18 15.96 -14.67 22.26
C GLU A 18 16.00 -13.14 22.27
N PRO A 19 17.11 -12.51 21.83
CA PRO A 19 17.15 -11.07 21.71
C PRO A 19 16.09 -10.63 20.69
N ILE A 20 15.16 -9.80 21.14
CA ILE A 20 14.17 -9.17 20.27
C ILE A 20 14.94 -8.21 19.37
N SER A 21 15.20 -8.60 18.12
CA SER A 21 15.70 -7.70 17.10
C SER A 21 14.57 -6.75 16.70
N PHE A 22 14.68 -5.49 17.05
CA PHE A 22 13.83 -4.43 16.50
C PHE A 22 14.65 -3.58 15.54
N GLU A 23 14.09 -3.34 14.37
CA GLU A 23 14.70 -2.47 13.36
C GLU A 23 14.37 -1.02 13.69
N ILE A 24 15.40 -0.18 13.81
CA ILE A 24 15.20 1.26 14.02
C ILE A 24 14.75 1.86 12.69
N VAL A 25 13.45 2.10 12.56
CA VAL A 25 12.89 2.79 11.40
C VAL A 25 13.33 4.26 11.43
N ASP A 26 14.14 4.65 10.45
CA ASP A 26 14.59 6.02 10.27
C ASP A 26 13.42 6.94 9.88
N MET A 27 12.84 7.61 10.88
CA MET A 27 11.71 8.54 10.74
C MET A 27 12.06 9.81 9.96
N SER A 28 13.35 10.09 9.71
CA SER A 28 13.76 11.27 8.93
C SER A 28 13.45 11.11 7.42
N LYS A 29 13.33 9.87 6.95
CA LYS A 29 13.05 9.58 5.55
C LYS A 29 11.54 9.60 5.29
N ARG A 30 11.14 10.31 4.23
CA ARG A 30 9.76 10.25 3.73
C ARG A 30 9.36 8.79 3.46
N LYS A 31 8.23 8.39 4.06
CA LYS A 31 7.62 7.05 3.93
C LYS A 31 7.04 6.80 2.54
N TYR A 32 6.68 7.86 1.81
CA TYR A 32 6.05 7.78 0.50
C TYR A 32 6.59 8.83 -0.47
N SER A 33 6.43 8.58 -1.77
CA SER A 33 6.60 9.56 -2.83
C SER A 33 5.34 10.40 -3.01
N GLU A 34 5.48 11.56 -3.64
CA GLU A 34 4.33 12.33 -4.13
C GLU A 34 3.40 11.47 -5.00
N VAL A 35 2.10 11.75 -4.89
CA VAL A 35 1.08 11.10 -5.73
C VAL A 35 1.16 11.65 -7.15
N LYS A 36 1.22 10.74 -8.11
CA LYS A 36 1.31 11.02 -9.55
C LYS A 36 0.15 10.37 -10.29
N ILE A 37 -0.16 10.91 -11.47
CA ILE A 37 -1.19 10.35 -12.34
C ILE A 37 -0.49 9.72 -13.55
N TYR A 38 -0.78 8.45 -13.79
CA TYR A 38 -0.42 7.80 -15.03
C TYR A 38 -1.50 8.05 -16.09
N ILE A 39 -1.07 8.65 -17.19
CA ILE A 39 -1.93 8.95 -18.36
C ILE A 39 -1.33 8.24 -19.57
N PRO A 40 -1.95 7.18 -20.09
CA PRO A 40 -1.50 6.52 -21.31
C PRO A 40 -1.62 7.48 -22.50
N LYS A 41 -0.56 7.51 -23.32
CA LYS A 41 -0.51 8.30 -24.55
C LYS A 41 -0.39 7.36 -25.76
N LYS A 42 -1.22 7.57 -26.79
CA LYS A 42 -1.11 6.92 -28.09
C LYS A 42 -0.91 8.00 -29.15
N LYS A 43 0.12 7.84 -30.00
CA LYS A 43 0.50 8.82 -31.02
C LYS A 43 0.63 10.25 -30.46
N GLY A 44 1.25 10.37 -29.28
CA GLY A 44 1.44 11.65 -28.58
C GLY A 44 0.22 12.23 -27.86
N ARG A 45 -0.98 11.64 -28.01
CA ARG A 45 -2.23 12.14 -27.42
C ARG A 45 -2.68 11.27 -26.26
N LYS A 46 -3.29 11.89 -25.25
CA LYS A 46 -3.89 11.18 -24.10
C LYS A 46 -4.99 10.25 -24.61
N SER A 47 -4.95 8.99 -24.21
CA SER A 47 -5.88 7.97 -24.70
C SER A 47 -6.91 7.59 -23.66
N VAL A 48 -8.16 7.39 -24.08
CA VAL A 48 -9.26 6.86 -23.25
C VAL A 48 -9.78 5.52 -23.76
N ALA A 49 -9.12 4.95 -24.78
CA ALA A 49 -9.53 3.72 -25.43
C ALA A 49 -9.52 2.52 -24.46
N PRO A 50 -10.31 1.47 -24.75
CA PRO A 50 -10.24 0.22 -23.99
C PRO A 50 -8.79 -0.28 -23.87
N GLY A 51 -8.39 -0.68 -22.66
CA GLY A 51 -7.01 -1.08 -22.33
C GLY A 51 -6.10 0.06 -21.87
N ASP A 52 -6.37 1.30 -22.26
CA ASP A 52 -5.58 2.47 -21.85
C ASP A 52 -6.08 3.02 -20.51
N LYS A 53 -5.79 2.26 -19.45
CA LYS A 53 -6.23 2.58 -18.08
C LYS A 53 -5.40 3.71 -17.47
N TRP A 54 -6.10 4.73 -16.97
CA TRP A 54 -5.54 5.80 -16.15
C TRP A 54 -5.52 5.37 -14.69
N TYR A 55 -4.55 5.83 -13.91
CA TYR A 55 -4.52 5.58 -12.48
C TYR A 55 -3.70 6.62 -11.74
N ALA A 56 -4.07 6.90 -10.49
CA ALA A 56 -3.19 7.56 -9.55
C ALA A 56 -2.23 6.52 -8.96
N TYR A 57 -0.99 6.92 -8.69
CA TYR A 57 0.00 6.05 -8.05
C TYR A 57 0.98 6.85 -7.21
N PHE A 58 1.57 6.16 -6.24
CA PHE A 58 2.73 6.60 -5.48
C PHE A 58 3.57 5.38 -5.12
N TYR A 59 4.78 5.63 -4.65
CA TYR A 59 5.64 4.61 -4.10
C TYR A 59 5.70 4.72 -2.59
N TRP A 60 5.57 3.59 -1.92
CA TRP A 60 5.84 3.45 -0.50
C TRP A 60 7.27 2.95 -0.28
N ARG A 61 7.87 3.39 0.81
CA ARG A 61 9.16 2.90 1.25
C ARG A 61 8.97 1.56 1.95
N ASP A 62 9.55 0.55 1.34
CA ASP A 62 9.64 -0.78 1.92
C ASP A 62 10.35 -0.69 3.28
N PRO A 63 9.71 -1.14 4.37
CA PRO A 63 10.27 -1.08 5.71
C PRO A 63 11.51 -1.99 5.85
N GLU A 64 11.55 -3.12 5.14
CA GLU A 64 12.62 -4.12 5.25
C GLU A 64 13.86 -3.70 4.45
N THR A 65 13.66 -3.16 3.25
CA THR A 65 14.78 -2.79 2.37
C THR A 65 15.13 -1.30 2.42
N GLY A 66 14.28 -0.48 3.03
CA GLY A 66 14.39 0.97 3.04
C GLY A 66 14.25 1.63 1.67
N LYS A 67 13.94 0.89 0.60
CA LYS A 67 13.84 1.40 -0.78
C LYS A 67 12.42 1.85 -1.09
N MET A 68 12.27 2.84 -1.97
CA MET A 68 10.97 3.36 -2.41
C MET A 68 10.50 2.62 -3.67
N ASN A 69 10.09 1.36 -3.51
CA ASN A 69 9.82 0.40 -4.59
C ASN A 69 8.39 -0.20 -4.56
N ILE A 70 7.66 -0.09 -3.46
CA ILE A 70 6.28 -0.62 -3.36
C ILE A 70 5.33 0.33 -4.10
N LYS A 71 4.81 -0.08 -5.26
CA LYS A 71 3.97 0.77 -6.11
C LYS A 71 2.48 0.57 -5.83
N CYS A 72 1.84 1.52 -5.15
CA CYS A 72 0.39 1.50 -4.93
C CYS A 72 -0.33 2.19 -6.11
N LYS A 73 -1.37 1.57 -6.67
CA LYS A 73 -2.10 2.07 -7.86
C LYS A 73 -3.61 2.10 -7.64
N TYR A 74 -4.24 3.20 -8.01
CA TYR A 74 -5.67 3.42 -7.80
C TYR A 74 -6.37 3.79 -9.11
N TYR A 75 -7.25 2.90 -9.57
CA TYR A 75 -7.91 2.96 -10.88
C TYR A 75 -9.39 3.38 -10.84
N ARG A 76 -10.04 3.20 -9.69
CA ARG A 76 -11.50 3.26 -9.54
C ARG A 76 -12.02 4.67 -9.84
N GLY A 77 -13.22 4.77 -10.41
CA GLY A 77 -13.86 6.05 -10.75
C GLY A 77 -13.28 6.78 -11.97
N ILE A 78 -11.95 6.82 -12.11
CA ILE A 78 -11.28 7.51 -13.23
C ILE A 78 -11.71 6.87 -14.57
N ASN A 79 -11.55 5.55 -14.70
CA ASN A 79 -11.75 4.85 -15.98
C ASN A 79 -13.23 4.68 -16.37
N GLN A 80 -14.18 5.09 -15.52
CA GLN A 80 -15.61 5.09 -15.84
C GLN A 80 -15.98 6.27 -16.75
N LYS A 81 -15.21 7.36 -16.68
CA LYS A 81 -15.39 8.56 -17.51
C LYS A 81 -14.95 8.31 -18.95
N LYS A 82 -15.66 8.92 -19.89
CA LYS A 82 -15.52 8.66 -21.33
C LYS A 82 -14.60 9.65 -22.02
N THR A 83 -14.49 10.87 -21.50
CA THR A 83 -13.65 11.90 -22.09
C THR A 83 -12.34 12.11 -21.34
N VAL A 84 -11.36 12.69 -22.02
CA VAL A 84 -10.06 13.06 -21.43
C VAL A 84 -10.25 14.08 -20.32
N ALA A 85 -11.07 15.10 -20.54
CA ALA A 85 -11.31 16.19 -19.58
C ALA A 85 -11.90 15.66 -18.26
N GLU A 86 -12.94 14.82 -18.34
CA GLU A 86 -13.54 14.22 -17.14
C GLU A 86 -12.55 13.31 -16.41
N ARG A 87 -11.76 12.51 -17.14
CA ARG A 87 -10.74 11.66 -16.51
C ARG A 87 -9.68 12.48 -15.79
N GLU A 88 -9.27 13.61 -16.36
CA GLU A 88 -8.31 14.53 -15.72
C GLU A 88 -8.86 15.16 -14.45
N GLU A 89 -10.12 15.60 -14.47
CA GLU A 89 -10.76 16.16 -13.29
C GLU A 89 -10.79 15.14 -12.14
N VAL A 90 -11.27 13.93 -12.42
CA VAL A 90 -11.32 12.85 -11.42
C VAL A 90 -9.91 12.43 -10.98
N ALA A 91 -8.97 12.31 -11.91
CA ALA A 91 -7.60 11.91 -11.59
C ALA A 91 -6.88 12.97 -10.73
N LYS A 92 -7.12 14.27 -10.97
CA LYS A 92 -6.60 15.37 -10.13
C LYS A 92 -7.23 15.36 -8.75
N ALA A 93 -8.54 15.08 -8.64
CA ALA A 93 -9.19 14.90 -7.34
C ALA A 93 -8.59 13.72 -6.55
N TYR A 94 -8.30 12.61 -7.24
CA TYR A 94 -7.57 11.47 -6.65
C TYR A 94 -6.17 11.88 -6.19
N GLN A 95 -5.39 12.56 -7.04
CA GLN A 95 -4.06 13.00 -6.70
C GLN A 95 -4.04 13.85 -5.42
N ARG A 96 -4.93 14.84 -5.32
CA ARG A 96 -5.04 15.71 -4.14
C ARG A 96 -5.49 14.95 -2.90
N SER A 97 -6.54 14.15 -3.01
CA SER A 97 -7.07 13.40 -1.86
C SER A 97 -6.08 12.40 -1.30
N TYR A 98 -5.42 11.59 -2.14
CA TYR A 98 -4.39 10.67 -1.67
C TYR A 98 -3.18 11.41 -1.12
N GLN A 99 -2.77 12.53 -1.73
CA GLN A 99 -1.67 13.32 -1.18
C GLN A 99 -2.01 13.82 0.23
N MET A 100 -3.21 14.37 0.43
CA MET A 100 -3.68 14.80 1.75
C MET A 100 -3.76 13.65 2.76
N LEU A 101 -4.26 12.49 2.35
CA LEU A 101 -4.34 11.31 3.23
C LEU A 101 -2.95 10.87 3.68
N LEU A 102 -1.98 10.83 2.76
CA LEU A 102 -0.61 10.48 3.08
C LEU A 102 0.06 11.50 4.02
N GLU A 103 -0.25 12.79 3.85
CA GLU A 103 0.24 13.88 4.72
C GLU A 103 -0.32 13.80 6.14
N GLN A 104 -1.55 13.32 6.28
CA GLN A 104 -2.20 13.08 7.58
C GLN A 104 -1.78 11.75 8.23
N GLU A 105 -0.75 11.09 7.71
CA GLU A 105 -0.30 9.76 8.12
C GLU A 105 -1.37 8.66 8.00
N TRP A 106 -2.45 8.91 7.25
CA TRP A 106 -3.45 7.90 6.90
C TRP A 106 -2.90 7.02 5.78
N CYS A 107 -1.95 6.15 6.12
CA CYS A 107 -1.56 5.01 5.31
C CYS A 107 -2.04 3.74 6.00
N TYR A 108 -3.18 3.23 5.56
CA TYR A 108 -3.61 1.90 5.97
C TYR A 108 -2.71 0.90 5.23
N TYR A 109 -1.83 0.21 5.96
CA TYR A 109 -0.96 -0.82 5.38
C TYR A 109 -1.76 -1.78 4.48
N SER A 110 -2.99 -2.15 4.85
CA SER A 110 -3.84 -3.03 4.04
C SER A 110 -4.26 -2.48 2.66
N LEU A 111 -4.27 -1.15 2.44
CA LEU A 111 -4.65 -0.55 1.16
C LEU A 111 -3.56 -0.65 0.08
N CYS A 112 -2.29 -0.84 0.48
CA CYS A 112 -1.19 -1.06 -0.45
C CYS A 112 -0.92 -2.55 -0.74
N PHE A 113 -1.52 -3.47 0.01
CA PHE A 113 -1.29 -4.93 -0.08
C PHE A 113 -2.55 -5.76 -0.42
N SER A 114 -3.60 -5.13 -0.97
CA SER A 114 -4.81 -5.82 -1.48
C SER A 114 -4.87 -5.92 -2.99
#